data_AF-A0A2Z3H371-F1
#
_entry.id   AF-A0A2Z3H371-F1
#
_cell.length_a   1.000
_cell.length_b   1.000
_cell.length_c   1.000
_cell.angle_alpha   90.00
_cell.angle_beta   90.00
_cell.angle_gamma   90.00
#
_symmetry.space_group_name_H-M   'P 1'
#
loop_
_entity.id
_entity.type
_entity.pdbx_description
1 polymer ?
#
loop_
_entity_poly.entity_id
_entity_poly.type
_entity_poly.pdbx_seq_one_letter_code
_entity_poly.pdbx_strand_id
1 'polypeptide(L)'
;MYEGTYTPGVRHRAGFHPNGAVTVKVGDVKKPVVLVLTSYEPVVWKVEAPKGAVVRVIASGYHKQTVEGLDEKVPVALLSNEAGDKDYFYARRKEAGPNEGDHERAETKRKYDRLVERVRELTKQDIKEFRGEYAGSTFEIK
;
A
#
# COMPACT_ATOMS: atom_id res chain seq x y z
N MET A 1 -0.67 -4.67 -1.55
CA MET A 1 -1.51 -5.87 -1.29
C MET A 1 -2.78 -5.84 -2.14
N TYR A 2 -3.64 -6.85 -2.08
CA TYR A 2 -4.97 -6.78 -2.72
C TYR A 2 -6.02 -6.20 -1.77
N GLU A 3 -6.07 -6.70 -0.54
CA GLU A 3 -7.03 -6.29 0.49
C GLU A 3 -6.49 -6.41 1.92
N GLY A 4 -7.13 -5.71 2.87
CA GLY A 4 -6.89 -5.86 4.30
C GLY A 4 -7.83 -6.88 4.95
N THR A 5 -7.69 -7.08 6.26
CA THR A 5 -8.59 -7.97 7.01
C THR A 5 -9.95 -7.31 7.24
N TYR A 6 -11.03 -7.99 6.88
CA TYR A 6 -12.39 -7.55 7.18
C TYR A 6 -12.90 -8.09 8.53
N THR A 7 -13.95 -7.45 9.05
CA THR A 7 -14.77 -8.02 10.13
C THR A 7 -15.29 -9.42 9.75
N PRO A 8 -15.40 -10.37 10.71
CA PRO A 8 -15.94 -11.69 10.42
C PRO A 8 -17.30 -11.63 9.70
N GLY A 9 -17.43 -12.40 8.62
CA GLY A 9 -18.64 -12.44 7.79
C GLY A 9 -18.70 -11.38 6.68
N VAL A 10 -17.81 -10.39 6.68
CA VAL A 10 -17.71 -9.38 5.61
C VAL A 10 -16.74 -9.85 4.53
N ARG A 11 -17.13 -9.63 3.27
CA ARG A 11 -16.31 -9.90 2.07
C ARG A 11 -16.59 -8.83 1.01
N HIS A 12 -15.58 -8.48 0.23
CA HIS A 12 -15.79 -7.66 -0.97
C HIS A 12 -16.58 -8.45 -2.02
N ARG A 13 -17.28 -7.72 -2.88
CA ARG A 13 -17.94 -8.25 -4.08
C ARG A 13 -18.18 -7.10 -5.05
N ALA A 14 -18.60 -7.39 -6.27
CA ALA A 14 -18.93 -6.36 -7.24
C ALA A 14 -19.90 -5.31 -6.65
N GLY A 15 -19.51 -4.04 -6.70
CA GLY A 15 -20.29 -2.92 -6.16
C GLY A 15 -20.28 -2.80 -4.63
N PHE A 16 -19.53 -3.63 -3.91
CA PHE A 16 -19.39 -3.56 -2.46
C PHE A 16 -17.93 -3.78 -2.04
N HIS A 17 -17.31 -2.67 -1.65
CA HIS A 17 -15.89 -2.56 -1.30
C HIS A 17 -15.80 -2.12 0.17
N PRO A 18 -15.88 -3.06 1.13
CA PRO A 18 -15.74 -2.72 2.54
C PRO A 18 -14.29 -2.33 2.86
N ASN A 19 -14.11 -1.51 3.89
CA ASN A 19 -12.76 -1.21 4.39
C ASN A 19 -12.16 -2.44 5.08
N GLY A 20 -11.03 -2.92 4.55
CA GLY A 20 -10.14 -3.82 5.27
C GLY A 20 -9.26 -3.04 6.24
N ALA A 21 -8.75 -3.70 7.28
CA ALA A 21 -7.80 -3.12 8.23
C ALA A 21 -6.43 -3.79 8.12
N VAL A 22 -5.38 -2.98 8.18
CA VAL A 22 -3.98 -3.43 8.18
C VAL A 22 -3.20 -2.63 9.19
N THR A 23 -2.42 -3.31 10.04
CA THR A 23 -1.46 -2.66 10.94
C THR A 23 -0.06 -2.65 10.31
N VAL A 24 0.58 -1.48 10.27
CA VAL A 24 1.98 -1.34 9.83
C VAL A 24 2.81 -0.95 11.04
N LYS A 25 3.63 -1.89 11.52
CA LYS A 25 4.54 -1.69 12.64
C LYS A 25 5.90 -1.29 12.13
N VAL A 26 6.35 -0.09 12.49
CA VAL A 26 7.70 0.40 12.21
C VAL A 26 8.50 0.31 13.49
N GLY A 27 9.55 -0.51 13.50
CA GLY A 27 10.46 -0.65 14.64
C GLY A 27 11.47 0.49 14.73
N ASP A 28 12.54 0.24 15.49
CA ASP A 28 13.66 1.18 15.64
C ASP A 28 14.54 1.22 14.37
N VAL A 29 14.08 2.01 13.41
CA VAL A 29 14.79 2.24 12.16
C VAL A 29 16.00 3.16 12.37
N LYS A 30 17.14 2.81 11.76
CA LYS A 30 18.38 3.62 11.85
C LYS A 30 18.25 5.01 11.18
N LYS A 31 17.30 5.15 10.27
CA LYS A 31 17.00 6.39 9.54
C LYS A 31 15.49 6.50 9.35
N PRO A 32 14.90 7.70 9.44
CA PRO A 32 13.48 7.87 9.18
C PRO A 32 13.07 7.36 7.79
N VAL A 33 11.86 6.82 7.69
CA VAL A 33 11.36 6.15 6.49
C VAL A 33 10.20 6.90 5.85
N VAL A 34 10.06 6.71 4.54
CA VAL A 34 8.85 7.03 3.79
C VAL A 34 8.07 5.73 3.61
N LEU A 35 6.83 5.68 4.06
CA LEU A 35 5.97 4.53 3.83
C LEU A 35 5.18 4.71 2.53
N VAL A 36 5.16 3.67 1.71
CA VAL A 36 4.36 3.59 0.50
C VAL A 36 3.39 2.43 0.68
N LEU A 37 2.12 2.77 0.90
CA LEU A 37 1.06 1.83 1.28
C LEU A 37 0.12 1.68 0.10
N THR A 38 0.01 0.47 -0.47
CA THR A 38 -0.84 0.28 -1.65
C THR A 38 -1.74 -0.94 -1.57
N SER A 39 -2.96 -0.78 -2.06
CA SER A 39 -4.00 -1.80 -2.10
C SER A 39 -4.87 -1.65 -3.33
N TYR A 40 -5.54 -2.74 -3.74
CA TYR A 40 -6.63 -2.64 -4.70
C TYR A 40 -7.91 -2.19 -3.98
N GLU A 41 -8.36 -3.00 -3.01
CA GLU A 41 -9.53 -2.73 -2.15
C GLU A 41 -9.26 -1.58 -1.16
N PRO A 42 -10.32 -0.95 -0.60
CA PRO A 42 -10.18 0.06 0.43
C PRO A 42 -9.51 -0.51 1.68
N VAL A 43 -8.49 0.19 2.18
CA VAL A 43 -7.76 -0.22 3.39
C VAL A 43 -7.59 0.96 4.33
N VAL A 44 -7.87 0.71 5.61
CA VAL A 44 -7.48 1.54 6.75
C VAL A 44 -6.12 1.04 7.26
N TRP A 45 -5.10 1.84 7.01
CA TRP A 45 -3.71 1.58 7.39
C TRP A 45 -3.43 2.19 8.77
N LYS A 46 -3.33 1.34 9.79
CA LYS A 46 -2.97 1.73 11.16
C LYS A 46 -1.46 1.68 11.32
N VAL A 47 -0.82 2.85 11.33
CA VAL A 47 0.64 2.92 11.48
C VAL A 47 0.98 3.02 12.96
N GLU A 48 1.80 2.07 13.43
CA GLU A 48 2.38 2.06 14.77
C GLU A 48 3.88 2.29 14.62
N ALA A 49 4.37 3.48 15.00
CA ALA A 49 5.76 3.87 14.79
C ALA A 49 6.28 4.77 15.93
N PRO A 50 7.57 4.66 16.33
CA PRO A 50 8.21 5.66 17.17
C PRO A 50 8.14 7.06 16.55
N LYS A 51 8.12 8.09 17.41
CA LYS A 51 8.08 9.48 16.95
C LYS A 51 9.29 9.79 16.07
N GLY A 52 9.03 10.34 14.88
CA GLY A 52 10.08 10.67 13.90
C GLY A 52 10.61 9.48 13.10
N ALA A 53 10.17 8.24 13.36
CA ALA A 53 10.54 7.09 12.54
C ALA A 53 9.93 7.17 11.12
N VAL A 54 8.73 7.74 10.99
CA VAL A 54 8.06 7.97 9.70
C VAL A 54 8.04 9.47 9.41
N VAL A 55 8.53 9.86 8.23
CA VAL A 55 8.59 11.27 7.80
C VAL A 55 7.61 11.63 6.69
N ARG A 56 7.03 10.63 6.02
CA ARG A 56 6.01 10.81 4.98
C ARG A 56 5.28 9.49 4.71
N VAL A 57 4.02 9.58 4.34
CA VAL A 57 3.25 8.44 3.81
C VAL A 57 2.68 8.77 2.44
N ILE A 58 2.75 7.81 1.54
CA ILE A 58 2.04 7.81 0.26
C ILE A 58 1.12 6.60 0.26
N ALA A 59 -0.18 6.82 0.42
CA ALA A 59 -1.20 5.79 0.36
C ALA A 59 -1.91 5.86 -0.99
N SER A 60 -1.80 4.78 -1.78
CA SER A 60 -2.26 4.77 -3.16
C SER A 60 -2.98 3.47 -3.52
N GLY A 61 -4.10 3.56 -4.23
CA GLY A 61 -4.89 2.38 -4.55
C GLY A 61 -5.85 2.54 -5.72
N TYR A 62 -6.50 1.45 -6.11
CA TYR A 62 -7.64 1.57 -7.03
C TYR A 62 -8.81 2.24 -6.29
N HIS A 63 -9.19 1.67 -5.14
CA HIS A 63 -10.13 2.28 -4.21
C HIS A 63 -9.45 3.23 -3.23
N LYS A 64 -10.26 4.05 -2.56
CA LYS A 64 -9.77 5.01 -1.55
C LYS A 64 -9.03 4.31 -0.40
N GLN A 65 -7.97 4.95 0.07
CA GLN A 65 -7.12 4.48 1.16
C GLN A 65 -7.23 5.46 2.34
N THR A 66 -7.11 4.97 3.57
CA THR A 66 -7.11 5.78 4.79
C THR A 66 -5.89 5.46 5.63
N VAL A 67 -5.27 6.46 6.26
CA VAL A 67 -4.09 6.28 7.11
C VAL A 67 -4.38 6.85 8.50
N GLU A 68 -4.06 6.07 9.54
CA GLU A 68 -4.28 6.40 10.95
C GLU A 68 -2.99 6.13 11.77
N GLY A 69 -2.91 6.69 12.98
CA GLY A 69 -1.83 6.40 13.94
C GLY A 69 -0.54 7.21 13.76
N LEU A 70 -0.54 8.22 12.88
CA LEU A 70 0.60 9.12 12.66
C LEU A 70 0.47 10.42 13.45
N ASP A 71 1.62 11.04 13.74
CA ASP A 71 1.69 12.45 14.19
C ASP A 71 1.14 13.37 13.08
N GLU A 72 0.36 14.38 13.45
CA GLU A 72 -0.28 15.33 12.51
C GLU A 72 0.71 16.03 11.58
N LYS A 73 1.98 16.13 11.97
CA LYS A 73 3.04 16.74 11.16
C LYS A 73 3.54 15.85 10.03
N VAL A 74 3.22 14.56 10.03
CA VAL A 74 3.65 13.63 8.98
C VAL A 74 2.78 13.86 7.74
N PRO A 75 3.35 14.36 6.62
CA PRO A 75 2.57 14.55 5.40
C PRO A 75 2.08 13.21 4.85
N VAL A 76 0.79 13.14 4.54
CA VAL A 76 0.13 11.99 3.92
C VAL A 76 -0.39 12.39 2.53
N ALA A 77 0.05 11.70 1.49
CA ALA A 77 -0.52 11.79 0.15
C ALA A 77 -1.51 10.63 -0.05
N LEU A 78 -2.75 10.95 -0.42
CA LEU A 78 -3.78 9.96 -0.76
C LEU A 78 -4.03 10.03 -2.26
N LEU A 79 -3.89 8.89 -2.96
CA LEU A 79 -4.07 8.78 -4.40
C LEU A 79 -4.99 7.60 -4.70
N SER A 80 -6.08 7.80 -5.43
CA SER A 80 -6.93 6.69 -5.84
C SER A 80 -7.62 6.88 -7.18
N ASN A 81 -7.80 5.78 -7.92
CA ASN A 81 -8.61 5.80 -9.13
C ASN A 81 -10.05 6.24 -8.83
N GLU A 82 -10.61 5.76 -7.73
CA GLU A 82 -11.97 6.08 -7.27
C GLU A 82 -12.16 7.59 -7.00
N ALA A 83 -11.12 8.30 -6.55
CA ALA A 83 -11.15 9.75 -6.39
C ALA A 83 -10.82 10.53 -7.69
N GLY A 84 -10.55 9.83 -8.79
CA GLY A 84 -10.18 10.44 -10.08
C GLY A 84 -8.70 10.82 -10.21
N ASP A 85 -7.84 10.37 -9.30
CA ASP A 85 -6.41 10.67 -9.37
C ASP A 85 -5.78 9.91 -10.54
N LYS A 86 -5.27 10.64 -11.54
CA LYS A 86 -4.59 10.03 -12.72
C LYS A 86 -3.23 9.41 -12.38
N ASP A 87 -2.69 9.79 -11.22
CA ASP A 87 -1.36 9.47 -10.75
C ASP A 87 -1.33 8.30 -9.77
N TYR A 88 -2.49 7.68 -9.50
CA TYR A 88 -2.58 6.51 -8.64
C TYR A 88 -1.74 5.34 -9.19
N PHE A 89 -1.29 4.51 -8.26
CA PHE A 89 -0.57 3.28 -8.52
C PHE A 89 -0.81 2.28 -7.40
N TYR A 90 -0.69 1.00 -7.70
CA TYR A 90 -0.74 -0.04 -6.68
C TYR A 90 -0.05 -1.30 -7.19
N ALA A 91 0.54 -2.06 -6.28
CA ALA A 91 1.02 -3.40 -6.57
C ALA A 91 0.86 -4.31 -5.36
N ARG A 92 0.45 -5.55 -5.59
CA ARG A 92 0.37 -6.56 -4.53
C ARG A 92 1.62 -7.42 -4.39
N ARG A 93 2.40 -7.54 -5.46
CA ARG A 93 3.60 -8.38 -5.55
C ARG A 93 4.49 -7.89 -6.69
N LYS A 94 5.75 -8.31 -6.67
CA LYS A 94 6.76 -7.97 -7.70
C LYS A 94 6.54 -8.74 -9.00
N GLU A 95 6.20 -10.02 -8.85
CA GLU A 95 6.15 -10.99 -9.94
C GLU A 95 4.90 -11.86 -9.79
N ALA A 96 4.40 -12.34 -10.92
CA ALA A 96 3.30 -13.30 -10.96
C ALA A 96 3.73 -14.66 -10.40
N GLY A 97 2.74 -15.45 -9.97
CA GLY A 97 2.96 -16.81 -9.51
C GLY A 97 3.35 -17.75 -10.66
N PRO A 98 3.96 -18.91 -10.34
CA PRO A 98 4.50 -19.82 -11.35
C PRO A 98 3.44 -20.39 -12.31
N ASN A 99 2.17 -20.44 -11.87
CA ASN A 99 1.06 -21.05 -12.62
C ASN A 99 0.15 -20.03 -13.32
N GLU A 100 0.48 -18.74 -13.29
CA GLU A 100 -0.35 -17.72 -13.93
C GLU A 100 -0.05 -17.61 -15.43
N GLY A 101 -1.00 -17.09 -16.21
CA GLY A 101 -0.81 -16.91 -17.66
C GLY A 101 0.05 -15.69 -18.02
N ASP A 102 0.44 -15.59 -19.29
CA ASP A 102 1.28 -14.49 -19.78
C ASP A 102 0.67 -13.10 -19.57
N HIS A 103 -0.66 -13.00 -19.69
CA HIS A 103 -1.38 -11.77 -19.43
C HIS A 103 -1.21 -11.30 -17.98
N GLU A 104 -1.43 -12.18 -17.00
CA GLU A 104 -1.31 -11.86 -15.58
C GLU A 104 0.15 -11.57 -15.18
N ARG A 105 1.11 -12.26 -15.80
CA ARG A 105 2.54 -11.93 -15.69
C ARG A 105 2.83 -10.50 -16.14
N ALA A 106 2.39 -10.15 -17.34
CA ALA A 106 2.63 -8.83 -17.92
C ALA A 106 1.94 -7.73 -17.09
N GLU A 107 0.71 -7.96 -16.63
CA GLU A 107 -0.02 -7.02 -15.80
C GLU A 107 0.61 -6.83 -14.41
N THR A 108 1.01 -7.92 -13.75
CA THR A 108 1.70 -7.85 -12.45
C THR A 108 2.98 -7.04 -12.58
N LYS A 109 3.78 -7.31 -13.62
CA LYS A 109 5.03 -6.57 -13.88
C LYS A 109 4.75 -5.09 -14.15
N ARG A 110 3.78 -4.76 -15.01
CA ARG A 110 3.40 -3.38 -15.33
C ARG A 110 3.00 -2.59 -14.08
N LYS A 111 2.19 -3.20 -13.20
CA LYS A 111 1.75 -2.58 -11.94
C LYS A 111 2.93 -2.31 -10.99
N TYR A 112 3.83 -3.27 -10.86
CA TYR A 112 5.02 -3.11 -10.02
C TYR A 112 5.99 -2.07 -10.58
N ASP A 113 6.27 -2.09 -11.89
CA ASP A 113 7.12 -1.10 -12.55
C ASP A 113 6.56 0.32 -12.39
N ARG A 114 5.24 0.49 -12.55
CA ARG A 114 4.55 1.77 -12.30
C ARG A 114 4.69 2.22 -10.86
N LEU A 115 4.58 1.30 -9.89
CA LEU A 115 4.80 1.62 -8.48
C LEU A 115 6.25 2.13 -8.27
N VAL A 116 7.25 1.43 -8.80
CA VAL A 116 8.67 1.84 -8.70
C VAL A 116 8.90 3.22 -9.29
N GLU A 117 8.40 3.47 -10.50
CA GLU A 117 8.47 4.77 -11.19
C GLU A 117 7.88 5.88 -10.31
N ARG A 118 6.64 5.72 -9.85
CA ARG A 118 5.93 6.74 -9.07
C ARG A 118 6.59 6.99 -7.72
N VAL A 119 7.10 5.95 -7.04
CA VAL A 119 7.86 6.14 -5.80
C VAL A 119 9.11 6.96 -6.06
N ARG A 120 9.88 6.65 -7.11
CA ARG A 120 11.08 7.41 -7.46
C ARG A 120 10.75 8.87 -7.80
N GLU A 121 9.68 9.12 -8.54
CA GLU A 121 9.26 10.47 -8.90
C GLU A 121 8.86 11.31 -7.69
N LEU A 122 8.05 10.74 -6.79
CA LEU A 122 7.47 11.42 -5.62
C LEU A 122 8.47 11.61 -4.46
N THR A 123 9.45 10.70 -4.34
CA THR A 123 10.35 10.65 -3.18
C THR A 123 11.81 10.92 -3.52
N LYS A 124 12.19 10.86 -4.80
CA LYS A 124 13.58 10.85 -5.29
C LYS A 124 14.43 9.72 -4.70
N GLN A 125 13.78 8.64 -4.25
CA GLN A 125 14.41 7.46 -3.64
C GLN A 125 13.95 6.18 -4.33
N ASP A 126 14.81 5.17 -4.30
CA ASP A 126 14.45 3.81 -4.69
C ASP A 126 13.77 3.06 -3.55
N ILE A 127 12.96 2.06 -3.91
CA ILE A 127 12.33 1.15 -2.94
C ILE A 127 13.41 0.27 -2.33
N LYS A 128 13.66 0.46 -1.04
CA LYS A 128 14.61 -0.36 -0.26
C LYS A 128 14.02 -1.70 0.14
N GLU A 129 12.74 -1.71 0.45
CA GLU A 129 12.03 -2.89 0.93
C GLU A 129 10.60 -2.88 0.37
N PHE A 130 10.15 -4.06 -0.05
CA PHE A 130 8.78 -4.26 -0.53
C PHE A 130 8.21 -5.50 0.13
N ARG A 131 7.06 -5.33 0.79
CA ARG A 131 6.25 -6.42 1.35
C ARG A 131 4.89 -6.39 0.69
N GLY A 132 4.45 -7.55 0.21
CA GLY A 132 3.22 -7.66 -0.54
C GLY A 132 2.57 -9.01 -0.34
N GLU A 133 1.26 -9.00 -0.11
CA GLU A 133 0.42 -10.17 0.09
C GLU A 133 -0.90 -9.99 -0.66
N TYR A 134 -1.66 -11.08 -0.82
CA TYR A 134 -3.02 -10.98 -1.34
C TYR A 134 -3.92 -10.31 -0.29
N ALA A 135 -4.15 -10.97 0.84
CA ALA A 135 -4.79 -10.41 2.01
C ALA A 135 -3.75 -10.35 3.13
N GLY A 136 -3.70 -9.22 3.85
CA GLY A 136 -2.75 -9.04 4.95
C GLY A 136 -3.42 -8.36 6.13
N SER A 137 -2.98 -8.71 7.35
CA SER A 137 -3.43 -8.07 8.58
C SER A 137 -2.36 -7.17 9.19
N THR A 138 -1.08 -7.52 9.02
CA THR A 138 0.04 -6.85 9.66
C THR A 138 1.30 -6.88 8.79
N PHE A 139 2.03 -5.78 8.74
CA PHE A 139 3.40 -5.72 8.21
C PHE A 139 4.37 -5.16 9.24
N GLU A 140 5.60 -5.68 9.26
CA GLU A 140 6.68 -5.19 10.12
C GLU A 140 7.83 -4.63 9.29
N ILE A 141 8.21 -3.38 9.56
CA ILE A 141 9.39 -2.72 9.02
C ILE A 141 10.44 -2.59 10.14
N LYS A 142 11.67 -3.03 9.87
CA LYS A 142 12.77 -3.09 10.87
C LYS A 142 13.99 -2.33 10.36
#